data_AF-A0A164JMP9-F1
#
_entry.id   AF-A0A164JMP9-F1
#
_cell.length_a   1.000
_cell.length_b   1.000
_cell.length_c   1.000
_cell.angle_alpha   90.00
_cell.angle_beta   90.00
_cell.angle_gamma   90.00
#
_symmetry.space_group_name_H-M   'P 1'
#
loop_
_entity.id
_entity.type
_entity.pdbx_description
1 polymer ?
#
loop_
_entity_poly.entity_id
_entity_poly.type
_entity_poly.pdbx_seq_one_letter_code
_entity_poly.pdbx_strand_id
1 'polypeptide(L)'
;MPRRKPSARRPQRPKQVLHGPGGESGDAFRCVGCRRDVPTHAPGTAHRNHCPTCLTSKHIDRRTPGDRADPCGGRMTAVSLTTRDNGEWSLVHQCLACGILKVNRIAGDDNALALMRIALRPLASPRLGHRALLAL
;
A
#
# COMPACT_ATOMS: atom_id res chain seq x y z
N MET A 1 33.75 18.65 -2.19
CA MET A 1 32.79 17.58 -1.88
C MET A 1 32.10 17.90 -0.56
N PRO A 2 30.88 18.44 -0.52
CA PRO A 2 30.23 18.74 0.75
C PRO A 2 29.75 17.43 1.39
N ARG A 3 30.27 17.11 2.57
CA ARG A 3 29.80 15.99 3.40
C ARG A 3 28.33 16.24 3.76
N ARG A 4 27.39 15.46 3.20
CA ARG A 4 26.01 15.41 3.68
C ARG A 4 26.04 15.03 5.16
N LYS A 5 25.64 15.96 6.05
CA LYS A 5 25.42 15.64 7.47
C LYS A 5 24.36 14.53 7.53
N PRO A 6 24.56 13.45 8.29
CA PRO A 6 23.53 12.44 8.46
C PRO A 6 22.37 13.12 9.19
N SER A 7 21.23 13.29 8.51
CA SER A 7 20.04 13.78 9.20
C SER A 7 19.69 12.75 10.26
N ALA A 8 19.67 13.19 11.52
CA ALA A 8 19.21 12.35 12.61
C ALA A 8 17.83 11.83 12.21
N ARG A 9 17.68 10.51 12.02
CA ARG A 9 16.40 9.90 11.66
C ARG A 9 15.40 10.30 12.73
N ARG A 10 14.47 11.21 12.38
CA ARG A 10 13.42 11.63 13.30
C ARG A 10 12.61 10.38 13.66
N PRO A 11 12.54 9.98 14.94
CA PRO A 11 11.79 8.80 15.33
C PRO A 11 10.33 8.96 14.89
N GLN A 12 9.77 7.88 14.32
CA GLN A 12 8.37 7.87 13.91
C GLN A 12 7.51 8.06 15.15
N ARG A 13 6.78 9.19 15.23
CA ARG A 13 5.85 9.43 16.33
C ARG A 13 4.65 8.47 16.19
N PRO A 14 4.36 7.61 17.18
CA PRO A 14 3.17 6.78 17.15
C PRO A 14 1.93 7.68 17.11
N LYS A 15 1.01 7.41 16.18
CA LYS A 15 -0.31 8.03 16.15
C LYS A 15 -1.29 6.99 16.67
N GLN A 16 -2.07 7.32 17.69
CA GLN A 16 -3.21 6.48 18.05
C GLN A 16 -4.23 6.56 16.91
N VAL A 17 -4.46 5.43 16.25
CA VAL A 17 -5.41 5.30 15.16
C VAL A 17 -6.47 4.30 15.62
N LEU A 18 -7.71 4.76 15.64
CA LEU A 18 -8.85 3.92 15.96
C LEU A 18 -9.23 3.10 14.72
N HIS A 19 -9.56 1.81 14.91
CA HIS A 19 -9.84 0.88 13.81
C HIS A 19 -11.27 0.34 13.91
N GLY A 20 -12.28 1.19 13.66
CA GLY A 20 -13.67 0.73 13.51
C GLY A 20 -14.72 1.83 13.74
N PRO A 21 -16.01 1.53 13.47
CA PRO A 21 -17.11 2.48 13.67
C PRO A 21 -17.31 2.89 15.15
N GLY A 22 -16.88 2.05 16.09
CA GLY A 22 -17.02 2.24 17.54
C GLY A 22 -15.72 2.55 18.29
N GLY A 23 -14.60 2.81 17.60
CA GLY A 23 -13.34 3.16 18.25
C GLY A 23 -12.53 1.98 18.83
N GLU A 24 -12.88 0.73 18.53
CA GLU A 24 -12.12 -0.43 18.99
C GLU A 24 -10.76 -0.53 18.30
N SER A 25 -9.72 -0.82 19.08
CA SER A 25 -8.34 -1.03 18.61
C SER A 25 -8.14 -2.49 18.22
N GLY A 26 -8.54 -2.84 17.00
CA GLY A 26 -8.03 -4.05 16.37
C GLY A 26 -6.56 -3.87 16.00
N ASP A 27 -5.64 -4.53 16.72
CA ASP A 27 -4.20 -4.48 16.43
C ASP A 27 -3.81 -5.31 15.19
N ALA A 28 -4.76 -6.09 14.67
CA ALA A 28 -4.59 -6.89 13.46
C ALA A 28 -5.90 -7.06 12.69
N PHE A 29 -5.79 -7.42 11.40
CA PHE A 29 -6.91 -7.88 10.59
C PHE A 29 -6.53 -9.15 9.83
N ARG A 30 -7.53 -9.99 9.54
CA ARG A 30 -7.33 -11.17 8.71
C ARG A 30 -7.41 -10.82 7.22
N CYS A 31 -6.36 -11.11 6.47
CA CYS A 31 -6.28 -10.77 5.05
C CYS A 31 -7.35 -11.53 4.23
N VAL A 32 -8.13 -10.81 3.42
CA VAL A 32 -9.13 -11.38 2.51
C VAL A 32 -8.53 -12.10 1.29
N GLY A 33 -7.23 -11.94 1.03
CA GLY A 33 -6.52 -12.59 -0.07
C GLY A 33 -5.81 -13.88 0.34
N CYS A 34 -4.91 -13.80 1.33
CA CYS A 34 -4.07 -14.93 1.75
C CYS A 34 -4.40 -15.49 3.15
N ARG A 35 -5.41 -14.95 3.83
CA ARG A 35 -5.92 -15.41 5.14
C ARG A 35 -4.96 -15.30 6.32
N ARG A 36 -3.76 -14.71 6.15
CA ARG A 36 -2.84 -14.37 7.24
C ARG A 36 -3.40 -13.25 8.11
N ASP A 37 -3.07 -13.29 9.39
CA ASP A 37 -3.29 -12.18 10.31
C ASP A 37 -2.22 -11.11 10.09
N VAL A 38 -2.67 -9.86 9.94
CA VAL A 38 -1.83 -8.73 9.53
C VAL A 38 -1.92 -7.65 10.59
N PRO A 39 -0.80 -7.25 11.22
CA PRO A 39 -0.78 -6.13 12.15
C PRO A 39 -1.24 -4.84 11.48
N THR A 40 -2.12 -4.08 12.13
CA THR A 40 -2.55 -2.76 11.64
C THR A 40 -1.43 -1.73 11.77
N HIS A 41 -0.57 -1.87 12.78
CA HIS A 41 0.64 -1.08 12.93
C HIS A 41 1.70 -1.47 11.90
N ALA A 42 2.39 -0.47 11.34
CA ALA A 42 3.43 -0.69 10.36
C ALA A 42 4.45 0.47 10.35
N PRO A 43 5.74 0.21 10.06
CA PRO A 43 6.71 1.27 9.82
C PRO A 43 6.27 2.13 8.63
N GLY A 44 6.30 3.45 8.78
CA GLY A 44 6.00 4.40 7.70
C GLY A 44 4.52 4.62 7.37
N THR A 45 3.57 3.95 8.05
CA THR A 45 2.13 4.26 7.91
C THR A 45 1.36 3.99 9.21
N ALA A 46 0.41 4.86 9.53
CA ALA A 46 -0.50 4.69 10.68
C ALA A 46 -1.85 4.04 10.29
N HIS A 47 -2.10 3.87 8.99
CA HIS A 47 -3.39 3.44 8.47
C HIS A 47 -3.19 2.28 7.48
N ARG A 48 -2.50 1.19 7.90
CA ARG A 48 -2.29 0.04 7.02
C ARG A 48 -3.64 -0.48 6.53
N ASN A 49 -3.78 -0.62 5.22
CA ASN A 49 -4.99 -1.12 4.56
C ASN A 49 -4.70 -2.31 3.63
N HIS A 50 -3.48 -2.87 3.63
CA HIS A 50 -3.14 -4.03 2.81
C HIS A 50 -2.27 -5.02 3.56
N CYS A 51 -2.30 -6.28 3.12
CA CYS A 51 -1.41 -7.31 3.64
C CYS A 51 0.02 -7.10 3.14
N PRO A 52 1.06 -7.09 3.99
CA PRO A 52 2.44 -6.93 3.53
C PRO A 52 2.92 -8.09 2.66
N THR A 53 2.35 -9.29 2.83
CA THR A 53 2.77 -10.48 2.07
C THR A 53 2.18 -10.53 0.66
N CYS A 54 0.86 -10.30 0.52
CA CYS A 54 0.16 -10.47 -0.77
C CYS A 54 -0.40 -9.16 -1.35
N LEU A 55 -0.19 -8.03 -0.66
CA LEU A 55 -0.58 -6.67 -1.06
C LEU A 55 -2.08 -6.47 -1.31
N THR A 56 -2.91 -7.45 -0.96
CA THR A 56 -4.37 -7.36 -1.05
C THR A 56 -4.91 -6.43 0.02
N SER A 57 -5.83 -5.55 -0.37
CA SER A 57 -6.53 -4.59 0.48
C SER A 57 -8.04 -4.90 0.53
N LYS A 58 -8.79 -4.15 1.33
CA LYS A 58 -10.26 -4.20 1.40
C LYS A 58 -10.81 -2.79 1.21
N HIS A 59 -11.87 -2.64 0.43
CA HIS A 59 -12.48 -1.35 0.17
C HIS A 59 -13.38 -0.97 1.35
N ILE A 60 -12.77 -0.35 2.36
CA ILE A 60 -13.44 0.03 3.61
C ILE A 60 -13.18 1.49 3.99
N ASP A 61 -12.24 2.19 3.36
CA ASP A 61 -12.03 3.62 3.61
C ASP A 61 -12.78 4.45 2.55
N ARG A 62 -13.55 5.47 2.97
CA ARG A 62 -14.22 6.42 2.06
C ARG A 62 -13.22 7.45 1.57
N ARG A 63 -13.18 8.62 2.22
CA ARG A 63 -12.36 9.77 1.78
C ARG A 63 -11.10 9.91 2.62
N THR A 64 -11.19 9.58 3.90
CA THR A 64 -10.09 9.75 4.85
C THR A 64 -9.43 8.40 5.09
N PRO A 65 -8.11 8.27 4.90
CA PRO A 65 -7.40 7.02 5.20
C PRO A 65 -7.66 6.57 6.63
N GLY A 66 -8.11 5.32 6.79
CA GLY A 66 -8.47 4.74 8.08
C GLY A 66 -9.83 5.16 8.64
N ASP A 67 -10.69 5.87 7.90
CA ASP A 67 -12.07 6.17 8.37
C ASP A 67 -12.95 4.92 8.47
N ARG A 68 -12.58 3.83 7.77
CA ARG A 68 -13.27 2.54 7.79
C ARG A 68 -14.78 2.64 7.57
N ALA A 69 -15.21 3.66 6.83
CA ALA A 69 -16.61 4.01 6.68
C ALA A 69 -17.25 3.50 5.36
N ASP A 70 -16.47 2.98 4.41
CA ASP A 70 -17.01 2.58 3.11
C ASP A 70 -17.81 1.27 3.22
N PRO A 71 -19.09 1.25 2.79
CA PRO A 71 -19.94 0.07 2.93
C PRO A 71 -19.61 -1.03 1.91
N CYS A 72 -18.78 -0.77 0.89
CA CYS A 72 -18.51 -1.72 -0.18
C CYS A 72 -17.90 -3.03 0.35
N GLY A 73 -16.88 -2.94 1.21
CA GLY A 73 -16.20 -4.09 1.78
C GLY A 73 -15.49 -5.01 0.78
N GLY A 74 -15.46 -4.65 -0.50
CA GLY A 74 -14.95 -5.48 -1.58
C GLY A 74 -13.45 -5.74 -1.47
N ARG A 75 -13.00 -6.90 -1.96
CA ARG A 75 -11.55 -7.19 -2.07
C ARG A 75 -10.93 -6.23 -3.06
N MET A 76 -9.79 -5.65 -2.70
CA MET A 76 -9.00 -4.82 -3.60
C MET A 76 -7.68 -5.51 -3.97
N THR A 77 -7.37 -5.53 -5.26
CA THR A 77 -6.10 -6.07 -5.77
C THR A 77 -5.15 -4.93 -6.11
N ALA A 78 -3.85 -5.14 -5.86
CA ALA A 78 -2.83 -4.19 -6.29
C ALA A 78 -2.64 -4.31 -7.80
N VAL A 79 -2.92 -3.24 -8.54
CA VAL A 79 -2.86 -3.23 -10.01
C VAL A 79 -1.65 -2.48 -10.55
N SER A 80 -1.13 -1.52 -9.79
CA SER A 80 0.03 -0.72 -10.19
C SER A 80 0.74 -0.13 -8.97
N LEU A 81 1.85 0.56 -9.23
CA LEU A 81 2.59 1.39 -8.29
C LEU A 81 2.68 2.82 -8.84
N THR A 82 2.75 3.78 -7.94
CA THR A 82 3.06 5.17 -8.24
C THR A 82 4.08 5.69 -7.24
N THR A 83 4.81 6.73 -7.62
CA THR A 83 5.81 7.39 -6.78
C THR A 83 5.39 8.82 -6.53
N ARG A 84 5.55 9.28 -5.28
CA ARG A 84 5.45 10.69 -4.93
C ARG A 84 6.73 11.42 -5.32
N ASP A 85 6.69 12.76 -5.34
CA ASP A 85 7.84 13.60 -5.72
C ASP A 85 9.10 13.36 -4.84
N ASN A 86 8.89 12.90 -3.61
CA ASN A 86 9.98 12.54 -2.68
C ASN A 86 10.51 11.11 -2.88
N GLY A 87 10.06 10.39 -3.91
CA GLY A 87 10.45 9.02 -4.21
C GLY A 87 9.73 7.95 -3.39
N GLU A 88 8.77 8.31 -2.52
CA GLU A 88 7.99 7.32 -1.76
C GLU A 88 7.01 6.57 -2.66
N TRP A 89 7.00 5.25 -2.55
CA TRP A 89 6.12 4.38 -3.33
C TRP A 89 4.72 4.30 -2.71
N SER A 90 3.72 4.16 -3.57
CA SER A 90 2.33 3.91 -3.19
C SER A 90 1.73 2.86 -4.12
N LEU A 91 0.97 1.94 -3.57
CA LEU A 91 0.18 0.96 -4.30
C LEU A 91 -1.07 1.62 -4.87
N VAL A 92 -1.38 1.32 -6.12
CA VAL A 92 -2.68 1.58 -6.72
C VAL A 92 -3.50 0.30 -6.61
N HIS A 93 -4.58 0.36 -5.83
CA HIS A 93 -5.49 -0.73 -5.59
C HIS A 93 -6.78 -0.53 -6.40
N GLN A 94 -7.27 -1.57 -7.06
CA GLN A 94 -8.58 -1.61 -7.71
C GLN A 94 -9.54 -2.49 -6.91
N CYS A 95 -10.72 -1.96 -6.58
CA CYS A 95 -11.78 -2.76 -5.98
C CYS A 95 -12.41 -3.69 -7.02
N LEU A 96 -12.46 -4.99 -6.71
CA LEU A 96 -13.05 -5.99 -7.61
C LEU A 96 -14.59 -5.95 -7.60
N ALA A 97 -15.21 -5.29 -6.63
CA ALA A 97 -16.67 -5.19 -6.52
C ALA A 97 -17.24 -3.95 -7.23
N CYS A 98 -16.60 -2.78 -7.08
CA CYS A 98 -17.10 -1.52 -7.64
C CYS A 98 -16.15 -0.82 -8.63
N GLY A 99 -14.95 -1.38 -8.88
CA GLY A 99 -14.00 -0.85 -9.86
C GLY A 99 -13.19 0.37 -9.44
N ILE A 100 -13.49 1.00 -8.30
CA ILE A 100 -12.79 2.22 -7.85
C ILE A 100 -11.28 1.97 -7.64
N LEU A 101 -10.49 2.99 -7.94
CA LEU A 101 -9.05 3.02 -7.66
C LEU A 101 -8.77 3.81 -6.37
N LYS A 102 -7.90 3.27 -5.52
CA LYS A 102 -7.37 3.95 -4.33
C LYS A 102 -5.85 3.87 -4.32
N VAL A 103 -5.21 4.91 -3.79
CA VAL A 103 -3.76 4.98 -3.64
C VAL A 103 -3.40 4.83 -2.17
N ASN A 104 -2.66 3.78 -1.85
CA ASN A 104 -2.25 3.45 -0.48
C ASN A 104 -0.73 3.48 -0.38
N ARG A 105 -0.19 4.22 0.57
CA ARG A 105 1.26 4.27 0.81
C ARG A 105 1.78 2.87 1.20
N ILE A 106 2.94 2.47 0.70
CA ILE A 106 3.60 1.23 1.14
C ILE A 106 4.04 1.35 2.61
N ALA A 107 4.09 0.22 3.30
CA ALA A 107 4.70 0.11 4.61
C ALA A 107 6.15 -0.39 4.51
N GLY A 108 6.95 -0.11 5.54
CA GLY A 108 8.36 -0.52 5.58
C GLY A 108 8.58 -2.03 5.68
N ASP A 109 7.54 -2.80 6.00
CA ASP A 109 7.56 -4.27 6.07
C ASP A 109 6.83 -4.94 4.89
N ASP A 110 6.44 -4.19 3.85
CA ASP A 110 5.85 -4.76 2.65
C ASP A 110 6.86 -5.66 1.92
N ASN A 111 6.37 -6.76 1.36
CA ASN A 111 7.20 -7.72 0.65
C ASN A 111 7.79 -7.09 -0.62
N ALA A 112 9.10 -6.81 -0.58
CA ALA A 112 9.84 -6.20 -1.67
C ALA A 112 9.70 -6.96 -3.00
N LEU A 113 9.71 -8.29 -2.99
CA LEU A 113 9.55 -9.09 -4.20
C LEU A 113 8.14 -8.92 -4.81
N ALA A 114 7.11 -8.85 -3.96
CA ALA A 114 5.75 -8.59 -4.43
C ALA A 114 5.63 -7.18 -5.05
N LEU A 115 6.28 -6.18 -4.45
CA LEU A 115 6.34 -4.82 -5.00
C LEU A 115 7.07 -4.80 -6.36
N MET A 116 8.25 -5.42 -6.46
CA MET A 116 9.01 -5.48 -7.70
C MET A 116 8.23 -6.17 -8.83
N ARG A 117 7.50 -7.26 -8.53
CA ARG A 117 6.65 -7.93 -9.51
C ARG A 117 5.59 -7.01 -10.11
N ILE A 118 5.02 -6.11 -9.31
CA ILE A 118 4.07 -5.11 -9.79
C ILE A 118 4.80 -4.07 -10.65
N ALA A 119 5.93 -3.54 -10.16
CA ALA A 119 6.70 -2.50 -10.85
C ALA A 119 7.19 -2.95 -12.23
N LEU A 120 7.65 -4.21 -12.34
CA LEU A 120 8.22 -4.77 -13.57
C LEU A 120 7.17 -5.37 -14.51
N ARG A 121 5.90 -5.42 -14.11
CA ARG A 121 4.82 -6.04 -14.90
C ARG A 121 4.72 -5.49 -16.34
N PRO A 122 4.88 -4.17 -16.59
CA PRO A 122 4.87 -3.64 -17.96
C PRO A 122 6.03 -4.17 -18.80
N LEU A 123 7.21 -4.37 -18.21
CA LEU A 123 8.41 -4.85 -18.91
C LEU A 123 8.35 -6.35 -19.21
N ALA A 124 7.63 -7.11 -18.37
CA ALA A 124 7.39 -8.53 -18.60
C ALA A 124 6.38 -8.81 -19.73
N SER A 125 5.67 -7.79 -20.24
CA SER A 125 4.79 -7.94 -21.39
C SER A 125 5.59 -7.90 -22.70
N PRO A 126 5.52 -8.94 -23.56
CA PRO A 126 6.28 -9.00 -24.82
C PRO A 126 6.02 -7.79 -25.74
N ARG A 127 4.83 -7.19 -25.65
CA ARG A 127 4.40 -6.06 -26.50
C ARG A 127 4.91 -4.71 -26.02
N LEU A 128 5.17 -4.55 -24.72
CA LEU A 128 5.60 -3.28 -24.12
C LEU A 128 7.10 -3.24 -23.88
N GLY A 129 7.73 -4.37 -23.51
CA GLY A 129 9.17 -4.46 -23.31
C GLY A 129 9.96 -4.03 -24.55
N HIS A 130 9.49 -4.41 -25.75
CA HIS A 130 10.14 -4.05 -27.00
C HIS A 130 10.05 -2.55 -27.34
N ARG A 131 8.95 -1.87 -26.98
CA ARG A 131 8.77 -0.44 -27.30
C ARG A 131 9.42 0.49 -26.28
N ALA A 132 9.45 0.11 -25.01
CA ALA A 132 10.09 0.90 -23.95
C ALA A 132 11.63 0.91 -24.06
N LEU A 133 12.23 -0.21 -24.48
CA LEU A 133 13.69 -0.31 -24.68
C LEU A 133 14.19 0.45 -25.91
N LEU A 134 13.33 0.69 -26.91
CA LEU A 134 13.67 1.43 -28.12
C LEU A 134 13.45 2.95 -27.99
N ALA A 135 12.84 3.40 -26.90
CA ALA A 135 12.51 4.81 -26.65
C ALA A 135 13.40 5.48 -25.60
N LEU A 136 14.44 4.78 -25.14
CA LEU A 136 15.52 5.26 -24.27
C LEU A 136 16.82 5.31 -25.06
#